data_AF-A0A914V9D2-F1
#
_entry.id   AF-A0A914V9D2-F1
#
_cell.length_a   1.000
_cell.length_b   1.000
_cell.length_c   1.000
_cell.angle_alpha   90.00
_cell.angle_beta   90.00
_cell.angle_gamma   90.00
#
_symmetry.space_group_name_H-M   'P 1'
#
loop_
_entity.id
_entity.type
_entity.pdbx_description
1 polymer ?
#
loop_
_entity_poly.entity_id
_entity_poly.type
_entity_poly.pdbx_seq_one_letter_code
_entity_poly.pdbx_strand_id
1 'polypeptide(L)'
;VYFLMVRYANKDYLTCEDMQLFLETEQGMMGVTKELCQAIIEQYEPSAEGKANHFMTVDGFTNYLLCDECSLFDAAHRSVCHDMDRPFNEYFIAASNNTYLVEDQMKGPSSVDGYVSALKRDCRFVELDLWEPAEDGSEGDEPVIYHGRTLTSRLPLTKALVAISEFAFERSQYPLLVRLEVHMGTPWQKILAHRLRTTLGSRLFVPANDPTDWTTDDNHPTPESFRNKILLVGKRLPKGDMNEGEATEEDESAEAQRRATKRSVDRHMPLCK
;
A
#
# COMPACT_ATOMS: atom_id res chain seq x y z
N VAL A 1 12.93 -23.63 -18.75
CA VAL A 1 12.07 -24.83 -18.81
C VAL A 1 12.72 -25.96 -19.60
N TYR A 2 13.05 -25.78 -20.89
CA TYR A 2 13.64 -26.86 -21.72
C TYR A 2 14.86 -27.58 -21.09
N PHE A 3 15.85 -26.86 -20.56
CA PHE A 3 17.01 -27.50 -19.90
C PHE A 3 16.64 -28.32 -18.67
N LEU A 4 15.62 -27.90 -17.92
CA LEU A 4 15.10 -28.67 -16.78
C LEU A 4 14.45 -29.96 -17.30
N MET A 5 13.64 -29.88 -18.35
CA MET A 5 13.03 -31.06 -18.98
C MET A 5 14.08 -32.06 -19.46
N VAL A 6 15.11 -31.59 -20.18
CA VAL A 6 16.21 -32.44 -20.67
C VAL A 6 16.99 -33.11 -19.52
N ARG A 7 17.18 -32.40 -18.40
CA ARG A 7 17.85 -32.95 -17.21
C ARG A 7 17.11 -34.18 -16.64
N TYR A 8 15.78 -34.20 -16.73
CA TYR A 8 14.96 -35.28 -16.18
C TYR A 8 14.64 -36.38 -17.18
N ALA A 9 14.40 -36.03 -18.45
CA ALA A 9 13.91 -36.99 -19.45
C ALA A 9 14.98 -37.46 -20.44
N ASN A 10 16.10 -36.73 -20.56
CA ASN A 10 17.12 -36.90 -21.61
C ASN A 10 16.54 -36.95 -23.04
N LYS A 11 15.38 -36.31 -23.26
CA LYS A 11 14.59 -36.20 -24.50
C LYS A 11 13.69 -34.96 -24.45
N ASP A 12 12.86 -34.77 -25.47
CA ASP A 12 12.00 -33.59 -25.67
C ASP A 12 10.59 -33.69 -25.05
N TYR A 13 10.34 -34.69 -24.21
CA TYR A 13 9.10 -34.86 -23.43
C TYR A 13 9.36 -35.59 -22.11
N LEU A 14 8.52 -35.34 -21.10
CA LEU A 14 8.50 -36.04 -19.82
C LEU A 14 7.48 -37.17 -19.86
N THR A 15 7.89 -38.37 -19.43
CA THR A 15 6.94 -39.44 -19.11
C THR A 15 6.33 -39.25 -17.74
N CYS A 16 5.33 -40.05 -17.37
CA CYS A 16 4.83 -40.08 -15.99
C CYS A 16 5.94 -40.38 -14.96
N GLU A 17 6.91 -41.23 -15.31
CA GLU A 17 8.04 -41.58 -14.45
C GLU A 17 9.02 -40.41 -14.33
N ASP A 18 9.32 -39.73 -15.45
CA ASP A 18 10.17 -38.53 -15.44
C ASP A 18 9.51 -37.39 -14.65
N MET A 19 8.19 -37.24 -14.78
CA MET A 19 7.39 -36.25 -14.05
C MET A 19 7.36 -36.57 -12.56
N GLN A 20 7.18 -37.83 -12.19
CA GLN A 20 7.23 -38.26 -10.79
C GLN A 20 8.59 -37.91 -10.17
N LEU A 21 9.69 -38.25 -10.86
CA LEU A 21 11.04 -37.93 -10.41
C LEU A 21 11.24 -36.41 -10.23
N PHE A 22 10.74 -35.61 -11.17
CA PHE A 22 10.79 -34.15 -11.06
C PHE A 22 10.04 -33.63 -9.82
N LEU A 23 8.80 -34.09 -9.59
CA LEU A 23 7.98 -33.66 -8.45
C LEU A 23 8.59 -34.06 -7.11
N GLU A 24 9.17 -35.26 -7.02
CA GLU A 24 9.80 -35.73 -5.78
C GLU A 24 11.14 -35.04 -5.51
N THR A 25 11.97 -34.84 -6.54
CA THR A 25 13.35 -34.37 -6.35
C THR A 25 13.51 -32.85 -6.37
N GLU A 26 12.80 -32.13 -7.25
CA GLU A 26 12.94 -30.68 -7.39
C GLU A 26 11.83 -29.94 -6.66
N GLN A 27 10.60 -30.46 -6.67
CA GLN A 27 9.48 -29.84 -5.94
C GLN A 27 9.37 -30.34 -4.49
N GLY A 28 10.13 -31.39 -4.11
CA GLY A 28 10.16 -31.92 -2.75
C GLY A 28 8.84 -32.56 -2.31
N MET A 29 7.98 -32.95 -3.25
CA MET A 29 6.70 -33.57 -2.95
C MET A 29 6.89 -35.00 -2.44
N MET A 30 6.11 -35.42 -1.44
CA MET A 30 6.15 -36.79 -0.92
C MET A 30 4.94 -37.58 -1.39
N GLY A 31 5.15 -38.87 -1.68
CA GLY A 31 4.06 -39.79 -2.05
C GLY A 31 3.42 -39.47 -3.40
N VAL A 32 4.21 -38.97 -4.36
CA VAL A 32 3.73 -38.70 -5.72
C VAL A 32 3.32 -40.03 -6.35
N THR A 33 2.09 -40.09 -6.86
CA THR A 33 1.52 -41.29 -7.49
C THR A 33 1.53 -41.15 -9.00
N LYS A 34 1.50 -42.29 -9.69
CA LYS A 34 1.37 -42.31 -11.16
C LYS A 34 0.07 -41.64 -11.60
N GLU A 35 -1.01 -41.83 -10.84
CA GLU A 35 -2.32 -41.24 -11.08
C GLU A 35 -2.27 -39.71 -10.98
N LEU A 36 -1.52 -39.16 -10.01
CA LEU A 36 -1.29 -37.72 -9.91
C LEU A 36 -0.51 -37.19 -11.11
N CYS A 37 0.57 -37.87 -11.51
CA CYS A 37 1.33 -37.50 -12.70
C CYS A 37 0.45 -37.49 -13.95
N GLN A 38 -0.37 -38.54 -14.15
CA GLN A 38 -1.30 -38.60 -15.28
C GLN A 38 -2.33 -37.48 -15.26
N ALA A 39 -2.89 -37.14 -14.09
CA ALA A 39 -3.83 -36.04 -13.94
C ALA A 39 -3.19 -34.68 -14.30
N ILE A 40 -1.95 -34.44 -13.86
CA ILE A 40 -1.18 -33.25 -14.21
C ILE A 40 -0.95 -33.19 -15.73
N ILE A 41 -0.53 -34.29 -16.35
CA ILE A 41 -0.32 -34.35 -17.81
C ILE A 41 -1.63 -34.08 -18.56
N GLU A 42 -2.73 -34.74 -18.16
CA GLU A 42 -4.04 -34.55 -18.78
C GLU A 42 -4.53 -33.10 -18.67
N GLN A 43 -4.22 -32.42 -17.56
CA GLN A 43 -4.62 -31.04 -17.31
C GLN A 43 -3.81 -30.02 -18.13
N TYR A 44 -2.48 -30.17 -18.18
CA TYR A 44 -1.58 -29.11 -18.67
C TYR A 44 -0.99 -29.35 -20.05
N GLU A 45 -0.94 -30.59 -20.54
CA GLU A 45 -0.41 -30.91 -21.87
C GLU A 45 -1.35 -30.40 -22.98
N PRO A 46 -0.90 -29.54 -23.91
CA PRO A 46 -1.77 -29.06 -24.99
C PRO A 46 -1.97 -30.11 -26.11
N SER A 47 -1.01 -30.99 -26.36
CA SER A 47 -1.09 -31.97 -27.46
C SER A 47 -2.00 -33.15 -27.12
N ALA A 48 -2.98 -33.42 -27.99
CA ALA A 48 -3.83 -34.61 -27.87
C ALA A 48 -3.02 -35.92 -27.92
N GLU A 49 -1.93 -35.94 -28.70
CA GLU A 49 -1.02 -37.08 -28.75
C GLU A 49 -0.24 -37.24 -27.44
N GLY A 50 0.23 -36.13 -26.86
CA GLY A 50 0.91 -36.14 -25.55
C GLY A 50 0.00 -36.68 -24.45
N LYS A 51 -1.25 -36.19 -24.38
CA LYS A 51 -2.27 -36.70 -23.45
C LYS A 51 -2.54 -38.18 -23.63
N ALA A 52 -2.79 -38.62 -24.87
CA ALA A 52 -3.12 -40.01 -25.17
C ALA A 52 -1.99 -40.99 -24.81
N ASN A 53 -0.73 -40.54 -24.92
CA ASN A 53 0.45 -41.34 -24.57
C ASN A 53 0.95 -41.11 -23.13
N HIS A 54 0.27 -40.26 -22.35
CA HIS A 54 0.67 -39.84 -21.00
C HIS A 54 2.09 -39.26 -20.92
N PHE A 55 2.46 -38.46 -21.92
CA PHE A 55 3.72 -37.72 -21.97
C PHE A 55 3.45 -36.21 -22.05
N MET A 56 4.30 -35.43 -21.37
CA MET A 56 4.23 -33.98 -21.31
C MET A 56 5.37 -33.35 -22.11
N THR A 57 5.01 -32.55 -23.11
CA THR A 57 5.93 -31.79 -23.94
C THR A 57 6.44 -30.55 -23.21
N VAL A 58 7.39 -29.84 -23.81
CA VAL A 58 7.93 -28.58 -23.23
C VAL A 58 6.83 -27.53 -22.98
N ASP A 59 5.82 -27.48 -23.84
CA ASP A 59 4.70 -26.53 -23.70
C ASP A 59 3.81 -26.94 -22.52
N GLY A 60 3.48 -28.23 -22.40
CA GLY A 60 2.72 -28.74 -21.26
C GLY A 60 3.45 -28.54 -19.94
N PHE A 61 4.76 -28.77 -19.92
CA PHE A 61 5.58 -28.56 -18.73
C PHE A 61 5.69 -27.07 -18.37
N THR A 62 5.76 -26.19 -19.38
CA THR A 62 5.72 -24.74 -19.16
C THR A 62 4.37 -24.33 -18.56
N ASN A 63 3.26 -24.84 -19.08
CA ASN A 63 1.92 -24.57 -18.56
C ASN A 63 1.78 -25.04 -17.11
N TYR A 64 2.28 -26.23 -16.78
CA TYR A 64 2.28 -26.73 -15.41
C TYR A 64 3.11 -25.84 -14.48
N LEU A 65 4.36 -25.49 -14.83
CA LEU A 65 5.20 -24.66 -13.96
C LEU A 65 4.65 -23.24 -13.74
N LEU A 66 3.81 -22.75 -14.64
CA LEU A 66 3.16 -21.44 -14.56
C LEU A 66 1.74 -21.52 -13.98
N CYS A 67 1.26 -22.71 -13.59
CA CYS A 67 -0.06 -22.86 -13.00
C CYS A 67 -0.12 -22.29 -11.57
N ASP A 68 -1.33 -22.03 -11.08
CA ASP A 68 -1.54 -21.42 -9.77
C ASP A 68 -1.05 -22.30 -8.61
N GLU A 69 -1.18 -23.62 -8.76
CA GLU A 69 -0.70 -24.61 -7.79
C GLU A 69 0.83 -24.65 -7.68
N CYS A 70 1.54 -24.26 -8.74
CA CYS A 70 2.99 -24.12 -8.77
C CYS A 70 3.47 -22.73 -8.35
N SER A 71 2.54 -21.83 -7.97
CA SER A 71 2.90 -20.49 -7.54
C SER A 71 3.75 -20.53 -6.28
N LEU A 72 4.87 -19.80 -6.29
CA LEU A 72 5.69 -19.60 -5.08
C LEU A 72 4.94 -18.85 -3.97
N PHE A 73 3.90 -18.11 -4.33
CA PHE A 73 3.05 -17.41 -3.37
C PHE A 73 1.91 -18.31 -2.92
N ASP A 74 1.82 -18.52 -1.61
CA ASP A 74 0.72 -19.24 -0.99
C ASP A 74 -0.63 -18.63 -1.41
N ALA A 75 -1.47 -19.44 -2.04
CA ALA A 75 -2.79 -19.04 -2.50
C ALA A 75 -3.67 -18.55 -1.33
N ALA A 76 -3.49 -19.08 -0.11
CA ALA A 76 -4.22 -18.64 1.08
C ALA A 76 -3.91 -17.17 1.44
N HIS A 77 -2.71 -16.69 1.10
CA HIS A 77 -2.26 -15.31 1.35
C HIS A 77 -2.60 -14.33 0.21
N ARG A 78 -3.31 -14.78 -0.84
CA ARG A 78 -3.81 -13.90 -1.90
C ARG A 78 -5.05 -13.09 -1.48
N SER A 79 -5.64 -13.43 -0.33
CA SER A 79 -6.75 -12.72 0.29
C SER A 79 -6.41 -12.37 1.73
N VAL A 80 -7.27 -11.60 2.41
CA VAL A 80 -7.06 -11.24 3.81
C VAL A 80 -7.05 -12.52 4.66
N CYS A 81 -5.86 -12.88 5.17
CA CYS A 81 -5.64 -14.09 5.96
C CYS A 81 -5.34 -13.83 7.44
N HIS A 82 -5.21 -12.57 7.84
CA HIS A 82 -4.97 -12.17 9.22
C HIS A 82 -6.29 -11.82 9.93
N ASP A 83 -6.29 -11.97 11.25
CA ASP A 83 -7.29 -11.37 12.12
C ASP A 83 -7.19 -9.84 12.03
N MET A 84 -8.28 -9.16 11.66
CA MET A 84 -8.32 -7.71 11.43
C MET A 84 -9.01 -6.93 12.56
N ASP A 85 -9.36 -7.64 13.65
CA ASP A 85 -9.94 -7.11 14.88
C ASP A 85 -8.89 -6.84 15.96
N ARG A 86 -7.60 -6.88 15.64
CA ARG A 86 -6.54 -6.49 16.58
C ARG A 86 -6.30 -4.97 16.54
N PRO A 87 -5.67 -4.40 17.58
CA PRO A 87 -5.32 -2.99 17.60
C PRO A 87 -4.34 -2.58 16.48
N PHE A 88 -4.45 -1.35 15.95
CA PHE A 88 -3.59 -0.86 14.85
C PHE A 88 -2.08 -1.03 15.07
N ASN A 89 -1.59 -0.96 16.31
CA ASN A 89 -0.17 -1.11 16.64
C ASN A 89 0.37 -2.55 16.48
N GLU A 90 -0.48 -3.51 16.14
CA GLU A 90 -0.09 -4.89 15.80
C GLU A 90 0.03 -5.14 14.28
N TYR A 91 -0.17 -4.12 13.43
CA TYR A 91 -0.09 -4.26 11.98
C TYR A 91 1.02 -3.39 11.38
N PHE A 92 1.62 -3.88 10.30
CA PHE A 92 2.36 -3.03 9.38
C PHE A 92 1.37 -2.33 8.44
N ILE A 93 1.53 -1.01 8.29
CA ILE A 93 0.69 -0.19 7.40
C ILE A 93 1.53 0.21 6.20
N ALA A 94 1.08 -0.15 4.99
CA ALA A 94 1.70 0.30 3.75
C ALA A 94 1.56 1.82 3.63
N ALA A 95 2.69 2.54 3.68
CA ALA A 95 2.72 3.99 3.76
C ALA A 95 3.50 4.61 2.60
N SER A 96 3.05 5.80 2.20
CA SER A 96 3.75 6.67 1.25
C SER A 96 4.20 7.93 1.97
N ASN A 97 5.25 8.56 1.46
CA ASN A 97 5.76 9.83 1.95
C ASN A 97 5.72 10.86 0.83
N ASN A 98 5.32 12.08 1.14
CA ASN A 98 5.11 13.17 0.18
C ASN A 98 4.33 12.69 -1.05
N THR A 99 3.17 12.05 -0.80
CA THR A 99 2.44 11.22 -1.77
C THR A 99 2.10 11.92 -3.08
N TYR A 100 1.99 13.24 -3.06
CA TYR A 100 1.71 14.08 -4.21
C TYR A 100 2.88 14.19 -5.20
N LEU A 101 4.13 13.93 -4.78
CA LEU A 101 5.31 14.03 -5.64
C LEU A 101 5.46 12.79 -6.52
N VAL A 102 5.49 12.99 -7.83
CA VAL A 102 5.66 11.88 -8.80
C VAL A 102 7.09 11.77 -9.34
N GLU A 103 7.96 12.72 -9.00
CA GLU A 103 9.39 12.72 -9.37
C GLU A 103 10.26 13.13 -8.17
N ASP A 104 11.14 14.14 -8.34
CA ASP A 104 12.09 14.55 -7.31
C ASP A 104 11.47 15.52 -6.28
N GLN A 105 12.17 15.63 -5.14
CA GLN A 105 11.74 16.44 -3.99
C GLN A 105 11.96 17.95 -4.17
N MET A 106 12.66 18.40 -5.21
CA MET A 106 13.09 19.80 -5.34
C MET A 106 12.34 20.56 -6.43
N LYS A 107 12.07 19.94 -7.57
CA LYS A 107 11.46 20.56 -8.75
C LYS A 107 10.42 19.68 -9.44
N GLY A 108 10.21 18.47 -8.93
CA GLY A 108 9.26 17.51 -9.49
C GLY A 108 7.82 18.02 -9.44
N PRO A 109 6.93 17.47 -10.29
CA PRO A 109 5.53 17.85 -10.25
C PRO A 109 4.82 17.25 -9.04
N SER A 110 3.94 18.05 -8.43
CA SER A 110 2.88 17.57 -7.52
C SER A 110 1.64 17.23 -8.35
N SER A 111 1.21 15.97 -8.34
CA SER A 111 0.11 15.46 -9.16
C SER A 111 -0.84 14.56 -8.38
N VAL A 112 -2.10 14.50 -8.84
CA VAL A 112 -3.07 13.50 -8.38
C VAL A 112 -2.60 12.07 -8.63
N ASP A 113 -1.73 11.87 -9.64
CA ASP A 113 -1.22 10.55 -10.02
C ASP A 113 -0.44 9.88 -8.90
N GLY A 114 0.21 10.66 -8.03
CA GLY A 114 0.89 10.13 -6.85
C GLY A 114 -0.06 9.42 -5.90
N TYR A 115 -1.21 10.04 -5.60
CA TYR A 115 -2.27 9.41 -4.79
C TYR A 115 -2.89 8.21 -5.49
N VAL A 116 -3.22 8.33 -6.78
CA VAL A 116 -3.82 7.22 -7.56
C VAL A 116 -2.88 6.02 -7.59
N SER A 117 -1.60 6.24 -7.87
CA SER A 117 -0.57 5.20 -7.90
C SER A 117 -0.38 4.54 -6.54
N ALA A 118 -0.30 5.33 -5.47
CA ALA A 118 -0.18 4.79 -4.11
C ALA A 118 -1.39 3.92 -3.73
N LEU A 119 -2.60 4.42 -3.94
CA LEU A 119 -3.84 3.71 -3.57
C LEU A 119 -4.06 2.45 -4.40
N LYS A 120 -3.72 2.46 -5.71
CA LYS A 120 -3.78 1.27 -6.57
C LYS A 120 -2.77 0.19 -6.20
N ARG A 121 -1.71 0.55 -5.46
CA ARG A 121 -0.70 -0.36 -4.91
C ARG A 121 -0.94 -0.68 -3.44
N ASP A 122 -2.21 -0.62 -3.01
CA ASP A 122 -2.68 -0.99 -1.68
C ASP A 122 -2.08 -0.14 -0.53
N CYS A 123 -1.55 1.06 -0.82
CA CYS A 123 -1.10 1.99 0.21
C CYS A 123 -2.29 2.42 1.09
N ARG A 124 -2.11 2.39 2.41
CA ARG A 124 -3.12 2.74 3.44
C ARG A 124 -2.74 3.95 4.28
N PHE A 125 -1.63 4.61 3.96
CA PHE A 125 -1.22 5.86 4.61
C PHE A 125 -0.66 6.84 3.56
N VAL A 126 -1.33 7.98 3.39
CA VAL A 126 -0.96 9.03 2.44
C VAL A 126 -0.81 10.38 3.13
N GLU A 127 -0.03 11.28 2.56
CA GLU A 127 0.31 12.58 3.15
C GLU A 127 -0.22 13.73 2.29
N LEU A 128 -0.78 14.75 2.95
CA LEU A 128 -1.16 16.04 2.38
C LEU A 128 -0.32 17.15 3.03
N ASP A 129 0.61 17.75 2.28
CA ASP A 129 1.38 18.92 2.74
C ASP A 129 0.70 20.20 2.28
N LEU A 130 -0.01 20.85 3.20
CA LEU A 130 -1.02 21.85 2.91
C LEU A 130 -0.52 23.26 3.18
N TRP A 131 -0.62 24.10 2.16
CA TRP A 131 -0.13 25.47 2.16
C TRP A 131 -1.20 26.42 1.61
N GLU A 132 -1.06 27.70 1.96
CA GLU A 132 -1.93 28.75 1.44
C GLU A 132 -1.69 28.90 -0.07
N PRO A 133 -2.73 29.20 -0.86
CA PRO A 133 -2.54 29.53 -2.27
C PRO A 133 -1.69 30.79 -2.40
N ALA A 134 -1.01 30.95 -3.54
CA ALA A 134 -0.25 32.15 -3.85
C ALA A 134 -1.11 33.43 -3.73
N GLU A 135 -0.53 34.49 -3.13
CA GLU A 135 -1.22 35.78 -2.88
C GLU A 135 -1.69 36.48 -4.16
N ASP A 136 -1.10 36.16 -5.31
CA ASP A 136 -1.48 36.70 -6.62
C ASP A 136 -2.81 36.13 -7.14
N GLY A 137 -3.42 35.19 -6.41
CA GLY A 137 -4.70 34.57 -6.75
C GLY A 137 -4.63 33.61 -7.93
N SER A 138 -3.44 33.28 -8.42
CA SER A 138 -3.24 32.36 -9.55
C SER A 138 -3.71 30.93 -9.25
N GLU A 139 -3.80 30.58 -7.97
CA GLU A 139 -4.09 29.24 -7.46
C GLU A 139 -5.53 29.09 -6.91
N GLY A 140 -6.36 30.12 -7.06
CA GLY A 140 -7.78 30.10 -6.68
C GLY A 140 -8.04 30.37 -5.19
N ASP A 141 -9.20 29.92 -4.71
CA ASP A 141 -9.74 30.19 -3.37
C ASP A 141 -9.66 28.97 -2.43
N GLU A 142 -8.66 28.11 -2.62
CA GLU A 142 -8.47 26.91 -1.81
C GLU A 142 -7.01 26.63 -1.45
N PRO A 143 -6.76 25.86 -0.37
CA PRO A 143 -5.44 25.33 -0.07
C PRO A 143 -4.81 24.55 -1.22
N VAL A 144 -3.48 24.60 -1.28
CA VAL A 144 -2.68 23.86 -2.26
C VAL A 144 -1.79 22.84 -1.54
N ILE A 145 -1.38 21.82 -2.30
CA ILE A 145 -0.48 20.77 -1.84
C ILE A 145 0.83 20.84 -2.62
N TYR A 146 1.95 20.97 -1.91
CA TYR A 146 3.30 20.92 -2.47
C TYR A 146 4.36 20.78 -1.38
N HIS A 147 5.61 20.55 -1.80
CA HIS A 147 6.73 20.46 -0.88
C HIS A 147 7.28 21.86 -0.57
N GLY A 148 7.07 22.30 0.68
CA GLY A 148 7.45 23.63 1.17
C GLY A 148 8.91 23.98 0.90
N ARG A 149 9.19 25.26 0.66
CA ARG A 149 10.55 25.80 0.44
C ARG A 149 11.29 25.15 -0.75
N THR A 150 10.57 24.57 -1.70
CA THR A 150 11.11 24.02 -2.95
C THR A 150 10.44 24.62 -4.19
N LEU A 151 10.80 24.11 -5.38
CA LEU A 151 10.24 24.52 -6.67
C LEU A 151 9.27 23.48 -7.24
N THR A 152 8.80 22.52 -6.43
CA THR A 152 7.79 21.55 -6.87
C THR A 152 6.51 22.27 -7.27
N SER A 153 5.81 21.78 -8.29
CA SER A 153 4.53 22.37 -8.69
C SER A 153 3.48 22.23 -7.58
N ARG A 154 2.40 23.01 -7.67
CA ARG A 154 1.31 22.99 -6.69
C ARG A 154 0.10 22.26 -7.21
N LEU A 155 -0.50 21.46 -6.34
CA LEU A 155 -1.71 20.69 -6.62
C LEU A 155 -2.88 21.26 -5.80
N PRO A 156 -3.98 21.72 -6.43
CA PRO A 156 -5.17 22.14 -5.70
C PRO A 156 -5.73 21.04 -4.80
N LEU A 157 -6.07 21.37 -3.55
CA LEU A 157 -6.58 20.43 -2.55
C LEU A 157 -7.78 19.61 -3.07
N THR A 158 -8.75 20.27 -3.70
CA THR A 158 -9.97 19.61 -4.17
C THR A 158 -9.65 18.49 -5.17
N LYS A 159 -8.66 18.67 -6.05
CA LYS A 159 -8.23 17.64 -6.99
C LYS A 159 -7.68 16.40 -6.28
N ALA A 160 -6.84 16.61 -5.27
CA ALA A 160 -6.32 15.51 -4.46
C ALA A 160 -7.43 14.78 -3.69
N LEU A 161 -8.35 15.52 -3.05
CA LEU A 161 -9.45 14.93 -2.28
C LEU A 161 -10.42 14.14 -3.16
N VAL A 162 -10.72 14.59 -4.38
CA VAL A 162 -11.55 13.85 -5.33
C VAL A 162 -10.89 12.52 -5.69
N ALA A 163 -9.60 12.53 -6.05
CA ALA A 163 -8.85 11.32 -6.35
C ALA A 163 -8.79 10.37 -5.14
N ILE A 164 -8.49 10.89 -3.95
CA ILE A 164 -8.50 10.08 -2.72
C ILE A 164 -9.89 9.47 -2.49
N SER A 165 -10.97 10.25 -2.63
CA SER A 165 -12.34 9.75 -2.42
C SER A 165 -12.72 8.65 -3.41
N GLU A 166 -12.27 8.75 -4.66
CA GLU A 166 -12.52 7.76 -5.71
C GLU A 166 -11.75 6.44 -5.47
N PHE A 167 -10.45 6.54 -5.16
CA PHE A 167 -9.56 5.38 -5.12
C PHE A 167 -9.33 4.79 -3.72
N ALA A 168 -9.76 5.46 -2.64
CA ALA A 168 -9.46 5.07 -1.26
C ALA A 168 -9.80 3.60 -0.98
N PHE A 169 -10.90 3.08 -1.52
CA PHE A 169 -11.39 1.74 -1.21
C PHE A 169 -11.55 0.83 -2.44
N GLU A 170 -10.93 1.17 -3.57
CA GLU A 170 -11.02 0.35 -4.80
C GLU A 170 -10.37 -1.02 -4.62
N ARG A 171 -9.22 -1.06 -3.95
CA ARG A 171 -8.39 -2.27 -3.82
C ARG A 171 -8.45 -2.91 -2.42
N SER A 172 -8.81 -2.13 -1.40
CA SER A 172 -8.89 -2.57 -0.01
C SER A 172 -10.01 -1.84 0.72
N GLN A 173 -10.80 -2.57 1.51
CA GLN A 173 -11.88 -2.01 2.34
C GLN A 173 -11.37 -1.45 3.68
N TYR A 174 -10.11 -1.70 4.02
CA TYR A 174 -9.53 -1.26 5.27
C TYR A 174 -9.23 0.25 5.26
N PRO A 175 -9.24 0.89 6.45
CA PRO A 175 -9.16 2.33 6.59
C PRO A 175 -7.96 2.93 5.88
N LEU A 176 -8.18 4.12 5.32
CA LEU A 176 -7.12 4.96 4.77
C LEU A 176 -6.75 6.03 5.81
N LEU A 177 -5.48 6.06 6.20
CA LEU A 177 -4.94 7.12 7.04
C LEU A 177 -4.42 8.25 6.13
N VAL A 178 -4.87 9.47 6.39
CA VAL A 178 -4.45 10.68 5.69
C VAL A 178 -3.75 11.58 6.69
N ARG A 179 -2.43 11.69 6.57
CA ARG A 179 -1.65 12.63 7.36
C ARG A 179 -1.83 14.03 6.80
N LEU A 180 -2.13 14.97 7.68
CA LEU A 180 -2.22 16.39 7.38
C LEU A 180 -0.99 17.10 7.92
N GLU A 181 -0.18 17.66 7.04
CA GLU A 181 0.89 18.59 7.40
C GLU A 181 0.43 20.00 7.06
N VAL A 182 0.00 20.75 8.08
CA VAL A 182 -0.72 22.02 7.89
C VAL A 182 0.21 23.20 8.15
N HIS A 183 0.47 23.98 7.10
CA HIS A 183 1.36 25.15 7.09
C HIS A 183 0.58 26.44 6.78
N MET A 184 -0.65 26.55 7.30
CA MET A 184 -1.59 27.61 6.96
C MET A 184 -2.24 28.22 8.19
N GLY A 185 -2.65 29.50 8.07
CA GLY A 185 -3.43 30.19 9.09
C GLY A 185 -4.86 29.67 9.25
N THR A 186 -5.47 30.01 10.39
CA THR A 186 -6.83 29.59 10.78
C THR A 186 -7.91 29.81 9.71
N PRO A 187 -7.95 30.93 8.95
CA PRO A 187 -8.94 31.11 7.89
C PRO A 187 -8.89 30.01 6.82
N TRP A 188 -7.70 29.63 6.37
CA TRP A 188 -7.50 28.56 5.40
C TRP A 188 -7.74 27.18 5.99
N GLN A 189 -7.43 26.96 7.28
CA GLN A 189 -7.79 25.73 7.97
C GLN A 189 -9.31 25.52 8.04
N LYS A 190 -10.10 26.59 8.20
CA LYS A 190 -11.58 26.53 8.11
C LYS A 190 -12.04 26.08 6.71
N ILE A 191 -11.38 26.56 5.65
CA ILE A 191 -11.64 26.13 4.27
C ILE A 191 -11.24 24.66 4.06
N LEU A 192 -10.06 24.25 4.52
CA LEU A 192 -9.59 22.86 4.51
C LEU A 192 -10.61 21.92 5.17
N ALA A 193 -11.06 22.25 6.39
CA ALA A 193 -12.02 21.44 7.13
C ALA A 193 -13.36 21.32 6.37
N HIS A 194 -13.82 22.40 5.75
CA HIS A 194 -15.00 22.39 4.91
C HIS A 194 -14.80 21.47 3.68
N ARG A 195 -13.71 21.61 2.92
CA ARG A 195 -13.40 20.79 1.75
C ARG A 195 -13.26 19.30 2.08
N LEU A 196 -12.58 18.96 3.18
CA LEU A 196 -12.49 17.58 3.67
C LEU A 196 -13.88 16.98 3.91
N ARG A 197 -14.75 17.70 4.64
CA ARG A 197 -16.11 17.23 4.94
C ARG A 197 -16.98 17.10 3.70
N THR A 198 -16.94 18.07 2.78
CA THR A 198 -17.79 18.06 1.59
C THR A 198 -17.35 16.99 0.59
N THR A 199 -16.05 16.83 0.36
CA THR A 199 -15.53 15.96 -0.70
C THR A 199 -15.40 14.50 -0.26
N LEU A 200 -15.02 14.25 1.00
CA LEU A 200 -14.91 12.88 1.53
C LEU A 200 -16.24 12.37 2.09
N GLY A 201 -17.16 13.28 2.47
CA GLY A 201 -18.51 12.94 2.87
C GLY A 201 -18.57 11.90 3.99
N SER A 202 -19.37 10.85 3.79
CA SER A 202 -19.57 9.76 4.76
C SER A 202 -18.36 8.83 4.93
N ARG A 203 -17.37 8.91 4.03
CA ARG A 203 -16.10 8.17 4.15
C ARG A 203 -15.20 8.79 5.21
N LEU A 204 -15.27 10.10 5.44
CA LEU A 204 -14.50 10.75 6.50
C LEU A 204 -15.00 10.29 7.88
N PHE A 205 -14.08 9.81 8.71
CA PHE A 205 -14.39 9.55 10.11
C PHE A 205 -14.48 10.86 10.89
N VAL A 206 -15.60 11.04 11.59
CA VAL A 206 -15.86 12.21 12.43
C VAL A 206 -16.23 11.69 13.83
N PRO A 207 -15.35 11.83 14.84
CA PRO A 207 -15.57 11.26 16.17
C PRO A 207 -16.90 11.68 16.81
N ALA A 208 -17.37 12.91 16.56
CA ALA A 208 -18.64 13.40 17.08
C ALA A 208 -19.88 12.64 16.57
N ASN A 209 -19.74 11.88 15.48
CA ASN A 209 -20.81 11.08 14.88
C ASN A 209 -20.70 9.59 15.26
N ASP A 210 -19.68 9.21 16.02
CA ASP A 210 -19.46 7.83 16.46
C ASP A 210 -19.95 7.66 17.90
N PRO A 211 -20.85 6.70 18.17
CA PRO A 211 -21.27 6.40 19.54
C PRO A 211 -20.17 5.77 20.41
N THR A 212 -19.09 5.29 19.81
CA THR A 212 -18.02 4.57 20.50
C THR A 212 -17.00 5.54 21.09
N ASP A 213 -16.74 5.40 22.39
CA ASP A 213 -15.63 6.11 23.03
C ASP A 213 -14.34 5.31 22.88
N TRP A 214 -13.53 5.69 21.88
CA TRP A 214 -12.21 5.10 21.61
C TRP A 214 -11.11 5.57 22.57
N THR A 215 -11.44 6.33 23.62
CA THR A 215 -10.46 6.83 24.61
C THR A 215 -10.39 5.99 25.88
N THR A 216 -11.26 4.99 26.01
CA THR A 216 -11.28 4.04 27.13
C THR A 216 -10.41 2.82 26.85
N ASP A 217 -9.80 2.25 27.89
CA ASP A 217 -8.98 1.03 27.77
C ASP A 217 -9.77 -0.19 27.26
N ASP A 218 -11.10 -0.20 27.39
CA ASP A 218 -11.95 -1.29 26.92
C ASP A 218 -12.18 -1.31 25.40
N ASN A 219 -11.89 -0.21 24.70
CA ASN A 219 -12.14 -0.05 23.26
C ASN A 219 -10.83 0.24 22.52
N HIS A 220 -10.29 -0.77 21.84
CA HIS A 220 -9.11 -0.58 21.01
C HIS A 220 -9.50 -0.36 19.55
N PRO A 221 -8.99 0.69 18.89
CA PRO A 221 -9.27 0.92 17.47
C PRO A 221 -8.61 -0.16 16.60
N THR A 222 -9.40 -0.81 15.76
CA THR A 222 -8.97 -1.90 14.87
C THR A 222 -9.17 -1.54 13.40
N PRO A 223 -8.42 -2.12 12.45
CA PRO A 223 -8.71 -1.96 11.02
C PRO A 223 -10.16 -2.29 10.67
N GLU A 224 -10.73 -3.31 11.31
CA GLU A 224 -12.11 -3.74 11.13
C GLU A 224 -13.13 -2.66 11.53
N SER A 225 -12.94 -2.04 12.69
CA SER A 225 -13.84 -1.00 13.23
C SER A 225 -13.97 0.22 12.33
N PHE A 226 -12.96 0.47 11.48
CA PHE A 226 -12.89 1.62 10.58
C PHE A 226 -12.95 1.23 9.10
N ARG A 227 -13.56 0.08 8.75
CA ARG A 227 -13.77 -0.28 7.33
C ARG A 227 -14.44 0.86 6.55
N ASN A 228 -13.91 1.11 5.36
CA ASN A 228 -14.36 2.16 4.44
C ASN A 228 -14.33 3.58 5.05
N LYS A 229 -13.50 3.80 6.07
CA LYS A 229 -13.29 5.12 6.69
C LYS A 229 -11.92 5.69 6.37
N ILE A 230 -11.91 7.01 6.20
CA ILE A 230 -10.73 7.84 6.07
C ILE A 230 -10.47 8.48 7.42
N LEU A 231 -9.30 8.22 8.00
CA LEU A 231 -8.87 8.72 9.30
C LEU A 231 -7.85 9.84 9.10
N LEU A 232 -8.06 10.99 9.73
CA LEU A 232 -7.11 12.10 9.67
C LEU A 232 -6.07 11.96 10.78
N VAL A 233 -4.79 12.05 10.40
CA VAL A 233 -3.64 12.01 11.32
C VAL A 233 -2.99 13.39 11.31
N GLY A 234 -2.93 14.06 12.46
CA GLY A 234 -2.36 15.41 12.53
C GLY A 234 -2.30 15.95 13.95
N LYS A 235 -1.86 17.21 14.08
CA LYS A 235 -1.82 17.91 15.36
C LYS A 235 -3.24 18.13 15.89
N ARG A 236 -3.45 17.89 17.19
CA ARG A 236 -4.72 18.15 17.90
C ARG A 236 -4.52 19.30 18.87
N LEU A 237 -5.47 20.23 18.92
CA LEU A 237 -5.48 21.28 19.92
C LEU A 237 -5.56 20.68 21.34
N PRO A 238 -4.84 21.23 22.34
CA PRO A 238 -4.96 20.82 23.73
C PRO A 238 -6.42 20.92 24.20
N LYS A 239 -6.86 19.98 25.03
CA LYS A 239 -8.20 20.04 25.66
C LYS A 239 -8.21 21.23 26.65
N GLY A 240 -8.83 22.35 26.30
CA GLY A 240 -9.01 23.50 27.19
C GLY A 240 -8.99 24.87 26.50
N ASP A 241 -8.29 24.99 25.37
CA ASP A 241 -8.20 26.25 24.62
C ASP A 241 -9.25 26.27 23.51
N MET A 242 -10.46 26.70 23.86
CA MET A 242 -11.49 27.08 22.88
C MET A 242 -11.30 28.50 22.33
N ASN A 243 -10.18 29.17 22.65
CA ASN A 243 -9.76 30.41 21.99
C ASN A 243 -8.80 30.07 20.86
N GLU A 244 -9.02 30.69 19.70
CA GLU A 244 -8.30 30.48 18.44
C GLU A 244 -6.77 30.47 18.67
N GLY A 245 -6.17 29.27 18.67
CA GLY A 245 -4.73 29.08 18.87
C GLY A 245 -3.97 29.39 17.58
N GLU A 246 -3.04 30.33 17.64
CA GLU A 246 -2.05 30.56 16.58
C GLU A 246 -1.09 29.37 16.51
N ALA A 247 -0.90 28.83 15.30
CA ALA A 247 0.11 27.80 15.04
C ALA A 247 1.48 28.47 14.93
N THR A 248 2.39 28.20 15.87
CA THR A 248 3.77 28.72 15.81
C THR A 248 4.65 27.88 14.89
N GLU A 249 5.44 28.55 14.05
CA GLU A 249 6.34 27.98 13.01
C GLU A 249 7.66 27.37 13.55
N GLU A 250 7.78 27.12 14.86
CA GLU A 250 9.10 26.90 15.48
C GLU A 250 9.71 25.49 15.26
N ASP A 251 8.94 24.50 14.79
CA ASP A 251 9.36 23.08 14.80
C ASP A 251 10.34 22.67 13.68
N GLU A 252 10.39 23.35 12.53
CA GLU A 252 11.31 22.97 11.44
C GLU A 252 12.79 23.09 11.85
N SER A 253 13.09 24.02 12.77
CA SER A 253 14.45 24.24 13.26
C SER A 253 14.93 23.10 14.20
N ALA A 254 14.00 22.52 14.97
CA ALA A 254 14.29 21.51 15.98
C ALA A 254 14.55 20.12 15.36
N GLU A 255 13.83 19.75 14.30
CA GLU A 255 14.07 18.48 13.59
C GLU A 255 15.38 18.48 12.79
N ALA A 256 15.73 19.60 12.16
CA ALA A 256 17.01 19.75 11.47
C ALA A 256 18.21 19.64 12.43
N GLN A 257 18.11 20.24 13.62
CA GLN A 257 19.13 20.15 14.66
C GLN A 257 19.24 18.72 15.25
N ARG A 258 18.13 18.03 15.48
CA ARG A 258 18.12 16.62 15.93
C ARG A 258 18.72 15.67 14.90
N ARG A 259 18.46 15.87 13.59
CA ARG A 259 19.08 15.09 12.51
C ARG A 259 20.60 15.33 12.41
N ALA A 260 21.06 16.55 12.67
CA ALA A 260 22.49 16.88 12.68
C ALA A 260 23.23 16.25 13.87
N THR A 261 22.62 16.19 15.05
CA THR A 261 23.24 15.55 16.23
C THR A 261 23.29 14.02 16.10
N LYS A 262 22.27 13.39 15.49
CA LYS A 262 22.22 11.93 15.29
C LYS A 262 23.26 11.41 14.28
N ARG A 263 23.74 12.24 13.36
CA ARG A 263 24.79 11.86 12.38
C ARG A 263 26.20 11.72 12.97
N SER A 264 26.41 12.15 14.21
CA SER A 264 27.74 12.17 14.85
C SER A 264 28.04 10.98 15.76
N VAL A 265 27.08 10.10 16.04
CA VAL A 265 27.27 8.97 16.96
C VAL A 265 26.81 7.68 16.27
N ASP A 266 27.64 6.63 16.37
CA ASP A 266 27.53 5.30 15.74
C ASP A 266 27.97 5.11 14.28
N ARG A 267 29.29 5.16 14.07
CA ARG A 267 29.96 4.24 13.14
C ARG A 267 30.23 2.92 13.88
N HIS A 268 29.37 1.92 13.71
CA HIS A 268 29.65 0.47 13.62
C HIS A 268 28.35 -0.29 13.87
N MET A 269 27.69 -0.74 12.80
CA MET A 269 26.55 -1.65 12.88
C MET A 269 27.04 -3.05 12.46
N PRO A 270 27.16 -4.02 13.38
CA PRO A 270 27.50 -5.38 13.02
C PRO A 270 26.29 -6.03 12.34
N LEU A 271 26.53 -6.59 11.15
CA LEU A 271 25.55 -7.43 10.46
C LEU A 271 25.45 -8.77 11.21
N CYS A 272 24.23 -9.20 11.53
CA CYS A 272 23.98 -10.51 12.13
C CYS A 272 24.34 -11.64 11.16
N LYS A 273 24.89 -12.72 11.72
CA LYS A 273 25.04 -14.04 11.10
C LYS A 273 23.72 -14.79 11.13
#